data_AF-A0A3D8HNF1-F1
#
_entry.id   AF-A0A3D8HNF1-F1
#
_cell.length_a   1.000
_cell.length_b   1.000
_cell.length_c   1.000
_cell.angle_alpha   90.00
_cell.angle_beta   90.00
_cell.angle_gamma   90.00
#
_symmetry.space_group_name_H-M   'P 1'
#
loop_
_entity.id
_entity.type
_entity.pdbx_description
1 polymer ?
#
loop_
_entity_poly.entity_id
_entity_poly.type
_entity_poly.pdbx_seq_one_letter_code
_entity_poly.pdbx_strand_id
1 'polypeptide(L)'
;MQDIDICYNEAIGFSSIGHFENFTKYLFNISQKHENEQTKHNLYFCLENGEYKNIKEAIQVEFGKNYDDRKFREVAQKRLLQSVKTLQKPYTPYTQIKSDIFYMNFGVESTFDEIHQFVANNIQDIINFQPDEVKSMRKIFVFSALHLNQATPHLHRLFVLPKE
;
A
#
# COMPACT_ATOMS: atom_id res chain seq x y z
N MET A 1 -13.36 -2.82 -19.56
CA MET A 1 -13.41 -3.14 -18.12
C MET A 1 -14.77 -2.73 -17.59
N GLN A 2 -15.44 -3.60 -16.85
CA GLN A 2 -16.68 -3.25 -16.14
C GLN A 2 -16.38 -2.23 -15.03
N ASP A 3 -17.43 -1.58 -14.53
CA ASP A 3 -17.36 -0.77 -13.31
C ASP A 3 -16.79 -1.62 -12.16
N ILE A 4 -15.83 -1.07 -11.41
CA ILE A 4 -15.19 -1.76 -10.29
C ILE A 4 -15.99 -1.49 -9.04
N ASP A 5 -16.50 -2.55 -8.43
CA ASP A 5 -17.10 -2.45 -7.10
C ASP A 5 -15.99 -2.31 -6.05
N ILE A 6 -16.11 -1.26 -5.24
CA ILE A 6 -15.17 -0.94 -4.16
C ILE A 6 -15.91 -1.02 -2.83
N CYS A 7 -15.42 -1.87 -1.92
CA CYS A 7 -15.86 -1.92 -0.53
C CYS A 7 -14.78 -1.34 0.38
N TYR A 8 -15.15 -0.36 1.21
CA TYR A 8 -14.24 0.33 2.12
C TYR A 8 -14.34 -0.23 3.54
N ASN A 9 -13.20 -0.51 4.16
CA ASN A 9 -13.08 -0.73 5.59
C ASN A 9 -12.34 0.43 6.26
N GLU A 10 -12.92 0.91 7.34
CA GLU A 10 -12.43 2.04 8.13
C GLU A 10 -10.99 1.88 8.63
N ALA A 11 -10.36 3.04 8.85
CA ALA A 11 -8.97 3.12 9.23
C ALA A 11 -8.72 2.64 10.68
N ILE A 12 -7.88 1.62 10.82
CA ILE A 12 -7.42 1.10 12.12
C ILE A 12 -6.06 1.69 12.49
N GLY A 13 -5.85 1.96 13.78
CA GLY A 13 -4.57 2.43 14.30
C GLY A 13 -3.69 1.32 14.85
N PHE A 14 -2.41 1.62 15.00
CA PHE A 14 -1.45 0.69 15.61
C PHE A 14 -1.24 1.01 17.09
N SER A 15 -1.22 -0.03 17.92
CA SER A 15 -1.05 0.08 19.38
C SER A 15 0.41 0.15 19.82
N SER A 16 1.35 -0.28 18.98
CA SER A 16 2.79 -0.28 19.29
C SER A 16 3.64 -0.37 18.01
N ILE A 17 4.95 -0.13 18.17
CA ILE A 17 5.92 -0.37 17.09
C ILE A 17 5.93 -1.82 16.63
N GLY A 18 5.83 -2.79 17.55
CA GLY A 18 5.83 -4.21 17.19
C GLY A 18 4.59 -4.60 16.38
N HIS A 19 3.43 -4.01 16.71
CA HIS A 19 2.20 -4.20 15.92
C HIS A 19 2.38 -3.62 14.51
N PHE A 20 2.91 -2.41 14.39
CA PHE A 20 3.19 -1.78 13.09
C PHE A 20 4.23 -2.56 12.27
N GLU A 21 5.35 -2.99 12.87
CA GLU A 21 6.37 -3.78 12.21
C GLU A 21 5.82 -5.10 11.67
N ASN A 22 5.00 -5.80 12.46
CA ASN A 22 4.33 -7.02 12.00
C ASN A 22 3.33 -6.74 10.86
N PHE A 23 2.59 -5.65 10.94
CA PHE A 23 1.73 -5.22 9.82
C PHE A 23 2.55 -4.95 8.55
N THR A 24 3.67 -4.24 8.63
CA THR A 24 4.51 -4.00 7.43
C THR A 24 5.06 -5.30 6.83
N LYS A 25 5.34 -6.33 7.64
CA LYS A 25 5.72 -7.65 7.11
C LYS A 25 4.61 -8.27 6.27
N TYR A 26 3.36 -8.15 6.73
CA TYR A 26 2.19 -8.56 5.97
C TYR A 26 1.97 -7.68 4.73
N LEU A 27 2.09 -6.35 4.87
CA LEU A 27 1.92 -5.36 3.80
C LEU A 27 2.84 -5.61 2.59
N PHE A 28 4.04 -6.12 2.83
CA PHE A 28 4.99 -6.50 1.78
C PHE A 28 5.05 -8.01 1.53
N ASN A 29 4.12 -8.80 2.09
CA ASN A 29 4.08 -10.26 2.01
C ASN A 29 5.44 -10.94 2.26
N ILE A 30 6.27 -10.41 3.16
CA ILE A 30 7.62 -10.94 3.42
C ILE A 30 7.63 -12.10 4.43
N SER A 31 6.50 -12.42 5.05
CA SER A 31 6.38 -13.63 5.85
C SER A 31 5.95 -14.82 4.99
N GLN A 32 6.44 -16.02 5.32
CA GLN A 32 6.09 -17.26 4.61
C GLN A 32 4.57 -17.52 4.59
N LYS A 33 3.82 -17.02 5.58
CA LYS A 33 2.36 -17.17 5.65
C LYS A 33 1.63 -16.45 4.51
N HIS A 34 2.18 -15.35 4.02
CA HIS A 34 1.50 -14.45 3.09
C HIS A 34 2.16 -14.38 1.71
N GLU A 35 3.31 -15.00 1.55
CA GLU A 35 4.05 -15.10 0.30
C GLU A 35 3.58 -16.30 -0.52
N ASN A 36 3.38 -16.09 -1.81
CA ASN A 36 3.08 -17.11 -2.82
C ASN A 36 3.51 -16.63 -4.22
N GLU A 37 3.36 -17.48 -5.24
CA GLU A 37 3.74 -17.19 -6.64
C GLU A 37 3.10 -15.91 -7.22
N GLN A 38 1.92 -15.51 -6.73
CA GLN A 38 1.22 -14.33 -7.21
C GLN A 38 1.70 -13.03 -6.55
N THR A 39 2.51 -13.11 -5.50
CA THR A 39 3.03 -11.93 -4.78
C THR A 39 3.79 -10.97 -5.70
N LYS A 40 4.41 -11.51 -6.75
CA LYS A 40 5.07 -10.73 -7.80
C LYS A 40 4.13 -9.84 -8.62
N HIS A 41 2.81 -9.99 -8.50
CA HIS A 41 1.84 -9.11 -9.15
C HIS A 41 1.35 -7.99 -8.22
N ASN A 42 1.74 -7.99 -6.94
CA ASN A 42 1.39 -6.89 -6.04
C ASN A 42 2.06 -5.58 -6.50
N LEU A 43 1.34 -4.47 -6.31
CA LEU A 43 1.77 -3.12 -6.67
C LEU A 43 2.00 -2.28 -5.41
N TYR A 44 2.96 -1.37 -5.45
CA TYR A 44 3.37 -0.58 -4.29
C TYR A 44 3.50 0.89 -4.69
N PHE A 45 2.73 1.76 -4.06
CA PHE A 45 2.59 3.16 -4.44
C PHE A 45 3.06 4.08 -3.31
N CYS A 46 3.79 5.14 -3.70
CA CYS A 46 4.21 6.22 -2.82
C CYS A 46 3.93 7.56 -3.50
N LEU A 47 3.63 8.59 -2.70
CA LEU A 47 3.51 9.96 -3.21
C LEU A 47 4.91 10.54 -3.45
N GLU A 48 5.23 10.86 -4.70
CA GLU A 48 6.48 11.48 -5.11
C GLU A 48 6.18 12.72 -5.96
N ASN A 49 6.65 13.89 -5.54
CA ASN A 49 6.43 15.16 -6.25
C ASN A 49 4.96 15.48 -6.57
N GLY A 50 4.03 15.04 -5.71
CA GLY A 50 2.59 15.29 -5.88
C GLY A 50 1.84 14.23 -6.69
N GLU A 51 2.51 13.19 -7.19
CA GLU A 51 1.91 12.10 -7.95
C GLU A 51 2.17 10.75 -7.27
N TYR A 52 1.20 9.84 -7.31
CA TYR A 52 1.42 8.47 -6.83
C TYR A 52 2.13 7.64 -7.88
N LYS A 53 3.29 7.07 -7.52
CA LYS A 53 4.11 6.26 -8.41
C LYS A 53 4.26 4.84 -7.91
N ASN A 54 4.23 3.88 -8.83
CA ASN A 54 4.53 2.49 -8.56
C ASN A 54 6.04 2.31 -8.35
N ILE A 55 6.48 2.28 -7.10
CA ILE A 55 7.92 2.21 -6.76
C ILE A 55 8.56 0.89 -7.20
N LYS A 56 7.76 -0.16 -7.33
CA LYS A 56 8.23 -1.46 -7.77
C LYS A 56 8.65 -1.43 -9.24
N GLU A 57 7.81 -0.83 -10.08
CA GLU A 57 8.04 -0.74 -11.52
C GLU A 57 9.31 0.07 -11.82
N ALA A 58 9.50 1.21 -11.14
CA ALA A 58 10.71 2.02 -11.28
C ALA A 58 12.00 1.20 -10.99
N ILE A 59 11.99 0.43 -9.90
CA ILE A 59 13.12 -0.42 -9.52
C ILE A 59 13.26 -1.60 -10.49
N GLN A 60 12.16 -2.19 -10.94
CA GLN A 60 12.21 -3.30 -11.91
C GLN A 60 12.81 -2.86 -13.24
N VAL A 61 12.50 -1.64 -13.70
CA VAL A 61 13.13 -1.04 -14.89
C VAL A 61 14.63 -0.81 -14.68
N GLU A 62 15.03 -0.29 -13.52
CA GLU A 62 16.43 -0.01 -13.18
C GLU A 62 17.29 -1.30 -13.16
N PHE A 63 16.78 -2.37 -12.54
CA PHE A 63 17.53 -3.62 -12.34
C PHE A 63 17.32 -4.65 -13.46
N GLY A 64 16.26 -4.50 -14.27
CA GLY A 64 15.96 -5.36 -15.42
C GLY A 64 15.98 -6.85 -15.05
N LYS A 65 16.83 -7.64 -15.75
CA LYS A 65 16.98 -9.08 -15.51
C LYS A 65 17.54 -9.44 -14.13
N ASN A 66 18.18 -8.49 -13.45
CA ASN A 66 18.73 -8.69 -12.10
C ASN A 66 17.72 -8.29 -11.01
N TYR A 67 16.49 -7.93 -11.38
CA TYR A 67 15.45 -7.62 -10.43
C TYR A 67 15.04 -8.86 -9.63
N ASP A 68 15.03 -8.69 -8.30
CA ASP A 68 14.57 -9.70 -7.34
C ASP A 68 13.41 -9.09 -6.55
N ASP A 69 12.19 -9.56 -6.81
CA ASP A 69 10.97 -9.07 -6.16
C ASP A 69 11.02 -9.24 -4.65
N ARG A 70 11.55 -10.36 -4.16
CA ARG A 70 11.64 -10.63 -2.73
C ARG A 70 12.58 -9.65 -2.06
N LYS A 71 13.77 -9.46 -2.63
CA LYS A 71 14.76 -8.51 -2.12
C LYS A 71 14.24 -7.07 -2.17
N PHE A 72 13.52 -6.70 -3.24
CA PHE A 72 12.84 -5.41 -3.33
C PHE A 72 11.86 -5.24 -2.15
N ARG A 73 10.97 -6.20 -1.90
CA ARG A 73 9.97 -6.12 -0.82
C ARG A 73 10.61 -5.98 0.56
N GLU A 74 11.71 -6.68 0.83
CA GLU A 74 12.46 -6.54 2.08
C GLU A 74 13.10 -5.14 2.24
N VAL A 75 13.68 -4.59 1.17
CA VAL A 75 14.27 -3.24 1.19
C VAL A 75 13.18 -2.17 1.33
N ALA A 76 12.07 -2.30 0.60
CA ALA A 76 10.95 -1.39 0.66
C ALA A 76 10.32 -1.36 2.06
N GLN A 77 10.16 -2.52 2.70
CA GLN A 77 9.69 -2.64 4.07
C GLN A 77 10.60 -1.91 5.07
N LYS A 78 11.91 -2.09 4.97
CA LYS A 78 12.89 -1.38 5.81
C LYS A 78 12.84 0.14 5.60
N ARG A 79 12.73 0.60 4.35
CA ARG A 79 12.61 2.02 4.01
C ARG A 79 11.32 2.64 4.54
N LEU A 80 10.20 1.92 4.47
CA LEU A 80 8.93 2.37 5.04
C LEU A 80 9.04 2.54 6.57
N LEU A 81 9.58 1.53 7.26
CA LEU A 81 9.82 1.62 8.71
C LEU A 81 10.71 2.81 9.07
N GLN A 82 11.79 3.03 8.32
CA GLN A 82 12.69 4.15 8.56
C GLN A 82 11.99 5.50 8.34
N SER A 83 11.22 5.62 7.25
CA SER A 83 10.48 6.85 6.93
C SER A 83 9.49 7.20 8.03
N VAL A 84 8.73 6.22 8.52
CA VAL A 84 7.80 6.40 9.64
C VAL A 84 8.55 6.77 10.92
N LYS A 85 9.68 6.12 11.23
CA LYS A 85 10.52 6.47 12.39
C LYS A 85 11.04 7.92 12.32
N THR A 86 11.41 8.40 11.14
CA THR A 86 11.86 9.79 10.95
C THR A 86 10.72 10.80 11.04
N LEU A 87 9.52 10.44 10.57
CA LEU A 87 8.31 11.26 10.73
C LEU A 87 7.85 11.32 12.20
N GLN A 88 8.11 10.26 12.96
CA GLN A 88 7.95 10.28 14.41
C GLN A 88 9.04 11.15 15.05
N LYS A 89 8.73 12.44 15.27
CA LYS A 89 9.38 13.19 16.37
C LYS A 89 9.20 12.38 17.67
N PRO A 90 10.07 12.51 18.70
CA PRO A 90 10.10 11.69 19.92
C PRO A 90 8.78 11.54 20.73
N TYR A 91 7.66 12.12 20.26
CA TYR A 91 6.36 12.18 20.93
C TYR A 91 5.16 11.93 20.01
N THR A 92 5.34 11.36 18.82
CA THR A 92 4.20 11.00 17.93
C THR A 92 3.72 9.60 18.32
N PRO A 93 2.53 9.42 18.91
CA PRO A 93 2.05 8.10 19.31
C PRO A 93 1.79 7.23 18.08
N TYR A 94 2.11 5.94 18.15
CA TYR A 94 1.83 4.98 17.06
C TYR A 94 0.34 4.92 16.69
N THR A 95 -0.56 5.38 17.58
CA THR A 95 -2.00 5.50 17.32
C THR A 95 -2.36 6.50 16.21
N GLN A 96 -1.44 7.40 15.84
CA GLN A 96 -1.59 8.34 14.73
C GLN A 96 -1.20 7.73 13.37
N ILE A 97 -0.57 6.56 13.37
CA ILE A 97 -0.36 5.77 12.16
C ILE A 97 -1.63 4.93 11.99
N LYS A 98 -2.22 5.03 10.80
CA LYS A 98 -3.48 4.39 10.45
C LYS A 98 -3.32 3.61 9.16
N SER A 99 -4.05 2.51 9.03
CA SER A 99 -4.25 1.82 7.76
C SER A 99 -5.74 1.62 7.51
N ASP A 100 -6.20 1.99 6.32
CA ASP A 100 -7.51 1.57 5.81
C ASP A 100 -7.35 0.60 4.63
N ILE A 101 -8.47 -0.01 4.23
CA ILE A 101 -8.48 -1.06 3.20
C ILE A 101 -9.62 -0.82 2.21
N PHE A 102 -9.30 -0.95 0.92
CA PHE A 102 -10.27 -0.99 -0.18
C PHE A 102 -10.25 -2.39 -0.78
N TYR A 103 -11.35 -3.12 -0.64
CA TYR A 103 -11.55 -4.35 -1.40
C TYR A 103 -12.08 -4.00 -2.78
N MET A 104 -11.49 -4.58 -3.81
CA MET A 104 -11.80 -4.26 -5.20
C MET A 104 -12.19 -5.51 -5.96
N ASN A 105 -13.34 -5.45 -6.62
CA ASN A 105 -13.78 -6.49 -7.53
C ASN A 105 -13.46 -6.10 -8.97
N PHE A 106 -12.41 -6.69 -9.53
CA PHE A 106 -12.01 -6.47 -10.92
C PHE A 106 -12.80 -7.34 -11.91
N GLY A 107 -13.73 -8.19 -11.45
CA GLY A 107 -14.41 -9.19 -12.28
C GLY A 107 -13.60 -10.48 -12.45
N VAL A 108 -14.30 -11.58 -12.73
CA VAL A 108 -13.74 -12.96 -12.69
C VAL A 108 -12.76 -13.25 -13.83
N GLU A 109 -12.82 -12.49 -14.92
CA GLU A 109 -12.02 -12.71 -16.13
C GLU A 109 -10.81 -11.77 -16.27
N SER A 110 -10.63 -10.83 -15.35
CA SER A 110 -9.57 -9.83 -15.45
C SER A 110 -8.19 -10.45 -15.21
N THR A 111 -7.28 -10.23 -16.16
CA THR A 111 -5.87 -10.61 -16.05
C THR A 111 -5.09 -9.64 -15.16
N PHE A 112 -3.92 -10.07 -14.66
CA PHE A 112 -3.07 -9.16 -13.89
C PHE A 112 -2.60 -7.96 -14.70
N ASP A 113 -2.33 -8.12 -16.00
CA ASP A 113 -1.90 -7.02 -16.87
C ASP A 113 -3.01 -5.97 -17.04
N GLU A 114 -4.26 -6.40 -17.22
CA GLU A 114 -5.42 -5.49 -17.29
C GLU A 114 -5.64 -4.76 -15.96
N ILE A 115 -5.50 -5.47 -14.83
CA ILE A 115 -5.58 -4.86 -13.49
C ILE A 115 -4.46 -3.84 -13.31
N HIS A 116 -3.21 -4.18 -13.69
CA HIS A 116 -2.07 -3.27 -13.60
C HIS A 116 -2.28 -2.00 -14.42
N GLN A 117 -2.76 -2.15 -15.67
CA GLN A 117 -3.04 -1.01 -16.54
C GLN A 117 -4.17 -0.15 -15.98
N PHE A 118 -5.24 -0.77 -15.48
CA PHE A 118 -6.33 -0.03 -14.84
C PHE A 118 -5.84 0.78 -13.65
N VAL A 119 -5.12 0.13 -12.73
CA VAL A 119 -4.66 0.77 -11.50
C VAL A 119 -3.69 1.89 -11.86
N ALA A 120 -2.76 1.68 -12.78
CA ALA A 120 -1.82 2.73 -13.22
C ALA A 120 -2.55 3.98 -13.75
N ASN A 121 -3.64 3.80 -14.49
CA ASN A 121 -4.42 4.90 -15.05
C ASN A 121 -5.33 5.61 -14.04
N ASN A 122 -5.69 4.94 -12.93
CA ASN A 122 -6.68 5.44 -11.98
C ASN A 122 -6.14 5.60 -10.54
N ILE A 123 -4.85 5.37 -10.30
CA ILE A 123 -4.28 5.29 -8.95
C ILE A 123 -4.51 6.57 -8.14
N GLN A 124 -4.44 7.73 -8.80
CA GLN A 124 -4.64 9.01 -8.16
C GLN A 124 -6.05 9.13 -7.60
N ASP A 125 -7.06 8.70 -8.36
CA ASP A 125 -8.46 8.71 -7.95
C ASP A 125 -8.74 7.66 -6.88
N ILE A 126 -8.17 6.45 -7.02
CA ILE A 126 -8.31 5.37 -6.04
C ILE A 126 -7.72 5.78 -4.69
N ILE A 127 -6.51 6.35 -4.66
CA ILE A 127 -5.86 6.77 -3.41
C ILE A 127 -6.51 8.04 -2.85
N ASN A 128 -6.99 8.95 -3.69
CA ASN A 128 -7.70 10.15 -3.24
C ASN A 128 -9.16 9.90 -2.86
N PHE A 129 -9.72 8.73 -3.17
CA PHE A 129 -11.07 8.39 -2.75
C PHE A 129 -11.16 8.44 -1.22
N GLN A 130 -11.97 9.36 -0.71
CA GLN A 130 -12.20 9.52 0.71
C GLN A 130 -13.69 9.32 0.97
N PRO A 131 -14.07 8.28 1.74
CA PRO A 131 -15.41 8.23 2.30
C PRO A 131 -15.63 9.47 3.16
N ASP A 132 -16.87 9.94 3.24
CA ASP A 132 -17.22 11.26 3.79
C ASP A 132 -16.66 11.52 5.20
N GLU A 133 -16.48 10.46 6.00
CA GLU A 133 -15.95 10.49 7.37
C GLU A 133 -14.45 10.81 7.46
N VAL A 134 -13.69 10.65 6.36
CA VAL A 134 -12.22 10.85 6.32
C VAL A 134 -11.83 12.17 5.62
N LYS A 135 -12.80 12.86 4.99
CA LYS A 135 -12.60 14.06 4.16
C LYS A 135 -11.87 15.21 4.85
N SER A 136 -11.90 15.29 6.17
CA SER A 136 -11.30 16.37 6.96
C SER A 136 -9.88 16.10 7.45
N MET A 137 -9.38 14.86 7.33
CA MET A 137 -8.09 14.49 7.92
C MET A 137 -6.93 14.81 6.98
N ARG A 138 -6.11 15.80 7.35
CA ARG A 138 -4.82 16.04 6.69
C ARG A 138 -3.95 14.81 6.85
N LYS A 139 -3.49 14.21 5.75
CA LYS A 139 -2.56 13.06 5.75
C LYS A 139 -1.14 13.56 5.49
N ILE A 140 -0.18 13.19 6.33
CA ILE A 140 1.23 13.63 6.23
C ILE A 140 2.04 12.71 5.31
N PHE A 141 1.66 11.45 5.25
CA PHE A 141 2.32 10.41 4.49
C PHE A 141 1.25 9.46 3.97
N VAL A 142 1.40 8.99 2.74
CA VAL A 142 0.55 7.94 2.18
C VAL A 142 1.43 6.96 1.43
N PHE A 143 1.46 5.73 1.92
CA PHE A 143 1.95 4.58 1.19
C PHE A 143 0.78 3.65 0.91
N SER A 144 0.74 3.04 -0.26
CA SER A 144 -0.33 2.10 -0.59
C SER A 144 0.21 0.82 -1.19
N ALA A 145 -0.37 -0.32 -0.81
CA ALA A 145 0.01 -1.62 -1.35
C ALA A 145 -1.23 -2.34 -1.84
N LEU A 146 -1.25 -2.64 -3.14
CA LEU A 146 -2.30 -3.43 -3.75
C LEU A 146 -1.88 -4.91 -3.73
N HIS A 147 -2.62 -5.69 -2.95
CA HIS A 147 -2.46 -7.14 -2.86
C HIS A 147 -3.39 -7.79 -3.87
N LEU A 148 -2.79 -8.47 -4.87
CA LEU A 148 -3.48 -9.26 -5.88
C LEU A 148 -3.27 -10.76 -5.68
N ASN A 149 -2.48 -11.13 -4.65
CA ASN A 149 -2.06 -12.48 -4.36
C ASN A 149 -2.94 -13.18 -3.31
N GLN A 150 -4.14 -12.66 -3.06
CA GLN A 150 -5.12 -13.17 -2.11
C GLN A 150 -6.47 -13.37 -2.79
N ALA A 151 -7.38 -14.11 -2.15
CA ALA A 151 -8.69 -14.45 -2.70
C ALA A 151 -9.51 -13.23 -3.15
N THR A 152 -9.36 -12.09 -2.46
CA THR A 152 -9.98 -10.83 -2.84
C THR A 152 -8.89 -9.76 -2.99
N PRO A 153 -8.75 -9.14 -4.18
CA PRO A 153 -7.86 -8.02 -4.38
C PRO A 153 -8.19 -6.87 -3.42
N HIS A 154 -7.17 -6.29 -2.80
CA HIS A 154 -7.38 -5.18 -1.88
C HIS A 154 -6.18 -4.24 -1.77
N LEU A 155 -6.45 -2.96 -1.59
CA LEU A 155 -5.47 -1.91 -1.41
C LEU A 155 -5.43 -1.50 0.05
N HIS A 156 -4.30 -1.72 0.70
CA HIS A 156 -4.00 -1.06 1.98
C HIS A 156 -3.52 0.35 1.70
N ARG A 157 -4.04 1.35 2.40
CA ARG A 157 -3.41 2.67 2.46
C ARG A 157 -2.96 2.96 3.88
N LEU A 158 -1.65 3.07 4.04
CA LEU A 158 -1.01 3.48 5.27
C LEU A 158 -0.80 4.99 5.26
N PHE A 159 -1.28 5.66 6.31
CA PHE A 159 -1.07 7.09 6.46
C PHE A 159 -0.80 7.52 7.89
N VAL A 160 -0.21 8.70 8.03
CA VAL A 160 0.10 9.33 9.31
C VAL A 160 -0.73 10.59 9.45
N LEU A 161 -1.48 10.67 10.55
CA LEU A 161 -2.25 11.86 10.92
C LEU A 161 -1.36 12.89 11.64
N PRO A 162 -1.63 14.20 11.49
CA PRO A 162 -0.98 15.22 12.28
C PRO A 162 -1.27 15.05 13.76
N LYS A 163 -0.37 15.57 14.58
CA LYS A 163 -0.65 15.77 16.00
C LYS A 163 -1.69 16.88 16.12
N GLU A 164 -2.77 16.58 16.85
CA GLU A 164 -3.74 17.58 17.34
C GLU A 164 -3.06 18.60 18.25
#